data_AF-A0A0Q3HW01-F1
#
_entry.id   AF-A0A0Q3HW01-F1
#
_cell.length_a   1.000
_cell.length_b   1.000
_cell.length_c   1.000
_cell.angle_alpha   90.00
_cell.angle_beta   90.00
_cell.angle_gamma   90.00
#
_symmetry.space_group_name_H-M   'P 1'
#
loop_
_entity.id
_entity.type
_entity.pdbx_description
1 polymer ?
#
loop_
_entity_poly.entity_id
_entity_poly.type
_entity_poly.pdbx_seq_one_letter_code
_entity_poly.pdbx_strand_id
1 'polypeptide(L)'
;MKPSSYPYELHNRSLPLATNSLAQLPTISCPRGTVPILQNSKDSNNTMLCCVHTLHYHGSHVSINVYEPKVKENTEDLSASWVLMLNKQDASHLESIGAGSIVWPSYSGDNFARFHITWRDNTLDSMCFDHDCPGFVQVNPRIALGSRIQQVSVYNGPQHFIDVLLFKDPKTKDWWVALAGTPIGYWPSSIFSHLKDKVTEAALGGHVNGPTAQSYFPEMGSGHFSSEWFGKAAYVSNIKIVHENNNYFTPDTEKHLLR
;
A
#
# COMPACT_ATOMS: atom_id res chain seq x y z
N MET A 1 -18.74 -8.43 -4.83
CA MET A 1 -18.76 -9.10 -3.51
C MET A 1 -18.60 -8.05 -2.41
N LYS A 2 -18.68 -8.41 -1.12
CA LYS A 2 -18.25 -7.61 0.04
C LYS A 2 -17.52 -8.54 1.03
N PRO A 3 -16.60 -8.04 1.88
CA PRO A 3 -16.08 -8.83 2.99
C PRO A 3 -17.20 -9.23 3.96
N SER A 4 -17.02 -10.33 4.67
CA SER A 4 -17.96 -10.86 5.67
C SER A 4 -17.93 -10.07 6.98
N SER A 5 -16.76 -9.57 7.36
CA SER A 5 -16.56 -8.65 8.49
C SER A 5 -15.26 -7.87 8.32
N TYR A 6 -15.21 -6.64 8.82
CA TYR A 6 -13.95 -5.89 8.97
C TYR A 6 -13.26 -6.27 10.29
N PRO A 7 -11.95 -6.01 10.44
CA PRO A 7 -11.29 -6.10 11.74
C PRO A 7 -11.79 -5.02 12.69
N TYR A 8 -11.76 -5.30 14.00
CA TYR A 8 -12.33 -4.42 15.01
C TYR A 8 -11.36 -4.10 16.16
N GLU A 9 -11.56 -2.93 16.76
CA GLU A 9 -10.79 -2.46 17.92
C GLU A 9 -11.41 -2.97 19.22
N LEU A 10 -10.60 -3.60 20.07
CA LEU A 10 -10.92 -3.72 21.49
C LEU A 10 -10.78 -2.33 22.11
N HIS A 11 -11.90 -1.75 22.55
CA HIS A 11 -11.97 -0.36 23.01
C HIS A 11 -10.91 -0.02 24.07
N ASN A 12 -9.96 0.84 23.71
CA ASN A 12 -9.16 1.59 24.67
C ASN A 12 -8.74 2.96 24.11
N ARG A 13 -8.66 3.93 25.02
CA ARG A 13 -8.62 5.39 24.81
C ARG A 13 -7.98 5.89 23.50
N SER A 14 -8.77 6.62 22.72
CA SER A 14 -8.31 7.51 21.65
C SER A 14 -7.45 8.66 22.21
N LEU A 15 -6.31 8.93 21.57
CA LEU A 15 -5.59 10.21 21.67
C LEU A 15 -6.17 11.21 20.65
N PRO A 16 -6.09 12.53 20.90
CA PRO A 16 -6.59 13.53 19.96
C PRO A 16 -5.70 13.58 18.70
N LEU A 17 -6.32 13.50 17.52
CA LEU A 17 -5.61 13.73 16.26
C LEU A 17 -5.28 15.22 16.09
N ALA A 18 -4.07 15.51 15.61
CA ALA A 18 -3.79 16.78 14.92
C ALA A 18 -4.65 16.89 13.65
N THR A 19 -4.83 18.11 13.12
CA THR A 19 -5.68 18.41 11.96
C THR A 19 -5.08 17.95 10.63
N ASN A 20 -4.91 16.63 10.49
CA ASN A 20 -4.58 15.94 9.24
C ASN A 20 -5.88 15.64 8.48
N SER A 21 -5.83 15.66 7.15
CA SER A 21 -7.00 15.34 6.33
C SER A 21 -6.75 14.16 5.40
N LEU A 22 -7.79 13.33 5.25
CA LEU A 22 -7.76 12.16 4.37
C LEU A 22 -7.65 12.63 2.91
N ALA A 23 -6.67 12.10 2.18
CA ALA A 23 -6.53 12.29 0.74
C ALA A 23 -7.67 11.58 -0.01
N GLN A 24 -8.09 12.14 -1.14
CA GLN A 24 -9.27 11.68 -1.87
C GLN A 24 -8.86 10.97 -3.17
N LEU A 25 -9.70 10.08 -3.68
CA LEU A 25 -9.58 9.57 -5.05
C LEU A 25 -10.78 10.06 -5.89
N PRO A 26 -10.57 10.43 -7.16
CA PRO A 26 -11.65 10.81 -8.05
C PRO A 26 -12.59 9.61 -8.25
N THR A 27 -13.89 9.81 -8.03
CA THR A 27 -14.87 8.75 -8.25
C THR A 27 -15.37 8.74 -9.69
N ILE A 28 -15.11 7.64 -10.39
CA ILE A 28 -15.62 7.38 -11.75
C ILE A 28 -17.06 6.83 -11.65
N SER A 29 -17.89 7.11 -12.66
CA SER A 29 -19.26 6.57 -12.77
C SER A 29 -19.32 5.43 -13.78
N CYS A 30 -19.08 4.20 -13.34
CA CYS A 30 -19.17 3.02 -14.21
C CYS A 30 -20.61 2.47 -14.35
N PRO A 31 -20.98 1.89 -15.51
CA PRO A 31 -22.22 1.15 -15.70
C PRO A 31 -22.44 0.04 -14.66
N ARG A 32 -23.70 -0.26 -14.35
CA ARG A 32 -24.07 -1.32 -13.40
C ARG A 32 -23.47 -2.66 -13.82
N GLY A 33 -22.67 -3.27 -12.96
CA GLY A 33 -22.00 -4.54 -13.21
C GLY A 33 -20.57 -4.43 -13.75
N THR A 34 -20.06 -3.22 -13.98
CA THR A 34 -18.66 -2.99 -14.42
C THR A 34 -17.85 -2.28 -13.34
N VAL A 35 -16.53 -2.39 -13.43
CA VAL A 35 -15.54 -1.70 -12.59
C VAL A 35 -14.49 -1.04 -13.48
N PRO A 36 -13.92 0.11 -13.09
CA PRO A 36 -12.92 0.81 -13.89
C PRO A 36 -11.53 0.16 -13.76
N ILE A 37 -10.86 -0.05 -14.91
CA ILE A 37 -9.56 -0.71 -15.07
C ILE A 37 -8.64 0.19 -15.92
N LEU A 38 -7.36 0.26 -15.57
CA LEU A 38 -6.25 0.85 -16.35
C LEU A 38 -5.22 -0.26 -16.67
N GLN A 39 -4.30 -0.05 -17.63
CA GLN A 39 -3.34 -1.06 -18.14
C GLN A 39 -1.96 -0.42 -18.42
N ASN A 40 -0.84 -0.86 -17.81
CA ASN A 40 0.50 -0.22 -17.96
C ASN A 40 1.71 -1.18 -17.66
N SER A 41 2.97 -0.69 -17.52
CA SER A 41 4.23 -1.44 -17.15
C SER A 41 5.46 -0.48 -16.92
N LYS A 42 6.72 -0.83 -16.54
CA LYS A 42 7.45 -1.74 -15.58
C LYS A 42 8.97 -1.33 -15.61
N ASP A 43 9.98 -1.83 -14.86
CA ASP A 43 10.23 -2.12 -13.40
C ASP A 43 11.77 -2.29 -13.12
N SER A 44 12.43 -1.63 -12.14
CA SER A 44 13.76 -2.02 -11.56
C SER A 44 14.25 -1.15 -10.35
N ASN A 45 15.20 -1.57 -9.50
CA ASN A 45 15.15 -1.34 -8.01
C ASN A 45 15.99 -0.22 -7.30
N ASN A 46 15.48 0.26 -6.15
CA ASN A 46 16.18 0.74 -4.91
C ASN A 46 15.14 0.93 -3.75
N THR A 47 15.50 0.93 -2.44
CA THR A 47 14.50 0.72 -1.33
C THR A 47 14.83 1.36 0.04
N MET A 48 13.81 1.76 0.84
CA MET A 48 13.92 2.09 2.28
C MET A 48 12.65 1.69 3.08
N LEU A 49 12.63 0.48 3.63
CA LEU A 49 11.47 -0.10 4.34
C LEU A 49 11.67 -0.18 5.86
N CYS A 50 10.58 -0.01 6.59
CA CYS A 50 10.39 -0.42 7.99
C CYS A 50 9.71 -1.79 8.00
N CYS A 51 10.44 -2.85 8.32
CA CYS A 51 9.89 -4.21 8.39
C CYS A 51 9.47 -4.58 9.82
N VAL A 52 8.19 -4.91 10.00
CA VAL A 52 7.64 -5.42 11.27
C VAL A 52 7.55 -6.94 11.20
N HIS A 53 8.14 -7.64 12.17
CA HIS A 53 8.06 -9.09 12.31
C HIS A 53 7.26 -9.50 13.56
N THR A 54 6.21 -10.30 13.38
CA THR A 54 5.43 -10.92 14.46
C THR A 54 4.97 -12.32 14.04
N LEU A 55 4.33 -13.06 14.95
CA LEU A 55 3.71 -14.36 14.69
C LEU A 55 2.19 -14.17 14.52
N HIS A 56 1.62 -14.74 13.45
CA HIS A 56 0.17 -14.77 13.13
C HIS A 56 -0.44 -13.45 12.62
N TYR A 57 0.19 -12.85 11.60
CA TYR A 57 -0.39 -11.77 10.81
C TYR A 57 -1.52 -12.23 9.89
N HIS A 58 -2.71 -11.63 10.05
CA HIS A 58 -3.85 -11.72 9.12
C HIS A 58 -4.20 -10.35 8.48
N GLY A 59 -3.38 -9.32 8.67
CA GLY A 59 -3.56 -8.02 8.01
C GLY A 59 -2.78 -6.87 8.64
N SER A 60 -2.89 -5.69 8.03
CA SER A 60 -2.28 -4.44 8.45
C SER A 60 -3.17 -3.25 8.04
N HIS A 61 -3.32 -2.27 8.93
CA HIS A 61 -4.00 -1.00 8.70
C HIS A 61 -3.01 0.13 8.98
N VAL A 62 -2.82 1.02 8.01
CA VAL A 62 -1.88 2.14 8.09
C VAL A 62 -2.46 3.40 7.46
N SER A 63 -2.06 4.55 7.98
CA SER A 63 -2.24 5.84 7.32
C SER A 63 -0.91 6.25 6.69
N ILE A 64 -0.85 6.28 5.35
CA ILE A 64 0.36 6.60 4.58
C ILE A 64 0.26 8.05 4.12
N ASN A 65 1.22 8.88 4.53
CA ASN A 65 1.31 10.27 4.11
C ASN A 65 1.73 10.36 2.63
N VAL A 66 1.04 11.18 1.85
CA VAL A 66 1.21 11.26 0.39
C VAL A 66 1.87 12.57 0.00
N TYR A 67 2.84 12.50 -0.89
CA TYR A 67 3.52 13.62 -1.57
C TYR A 67 3.59 13.30 -3.07
N GLU A 68 3.90 14.31 -3.90
CA GLU A 68 4.26 14.14 -5.33
C GLU A 68 5.78 14.37 -5.49
N PRO A 69 6.64 13.40 -5.14
CA PRO A 69 8.09 13.49 -5.31
C PRO A 69 8.51 13.64 -6.78
N LYS A 70 9.63 14.34 -7.02
CA LYS A 70 10.25 14.39 -8.35
C LYS A 70 10.85 13.02 -8.69
N VAL A 71 10.21 12.39 -9.66
CA VAL A 71 10.70 11.22 -10.38
C VAL A 71 11.05 11.65 -11.80
N LYS A 72 12.01 10.98 -12.42
CA LYS A 72 12.55 11.38 -13.71
C LYS A 72 11.68 10.88 -14.86
N GLU A 73 11.16 11.82 -15.64
CA GLU A 73 10.41 11.52 -16.87
C GLU A 73 11.29 10.79 -17.91
N ASN A 74 10.66 9.95 -18.74
CA ASN A 74 11.31 9.18 -19.81
C ASN A 74 12.38 8.19 -19.32
N THR A 75 12.30 7.77 -18.05
CA THR A 75 12.96 6.55 -17.53
C THR A 75 11.94 5.70 -16.80
N GLU A 76 12.28 4.44 -16.52
CA GLU A 76 11.41 3.50 -15.77
C GLU A 76 11.44 3.77 -14.24
N ASP A 77 11.96 4.93 -13.82
CA ASP A 77 12.08 5.30 -12.41
C ASP A 77 10.69 5.55 -11.78
N LEU A 78 10.51 5.12 -10.53
CA LEU A 78 9.32 5.34 -9.70
C LEU A 78 9.69 5.72 -8.26
N SER A 79 8.74 6.33 -7.55
CA SER A 79 8.80 6.58 -6.11
C SER A 79 7.47 6.19 -5.47
N ALA A 80 7.52 5.23 -4.55
CA ALA A 80 6.37 4.63 -3.88
C ALA A 80 6.40 4.90 -2.36
N SER A 81 5.22 4.90 -1.76
CA SER A 81 5.01 4.88 -0.31
C SER A 81 3.82 3.97 -0.03
N TRP A 82 4.09 2.81 0.59
CA TRP A 82 3.17 1.67 0.58
C TRP A 82 3.18 0.85 1.88
N VAL A 83 2.17 0.00 2.03
CA VAL A 83 2.19 -1.20 2.86
C VAL A 83 2.32 -2.42 1.96
N LEU A 84 3.23 -3.33 2.31
CA LEU A 84 3.46 -4.61 1.66
C LEU A 84 3.44 -5.71 2.72
N MET A 85 2.57 -6.70 2.55
CA MET A 85 2.49 -7.88 3.41
C MET A 85 3.04 -9.08 2.67
N LEU A 86 3.92 -9.82 3.33
CA LEU A 86 4.80 -10.82 2.72
C LEU A 86 4.63 -12.16 3.42
N ASN A 87 4.65 -13.25 2.65
CA ASN A 87 5.01 -14.57 3.14
C ASN A 87 6.30 -15.01 2.45
N LYS A 88 7.36 -15.15 3.25
CA LYS A 88 8.72 -15.44 2.77
C LYS A 88 9.20 -16.74 3.42
N GLN A 89 9.13 -17.84 2.67
CA GLN A 89 9.68 -19.13 3.11
C GLN A 89 11.19 -19.17 2.84
N ASP A 90 11.60 -18.71 1.65
CA ASP A 90 12.99 -18.54 1.25
C ASP A 90 13.13 -17.38 0.23
N ALA A 91 14.25 -17.28 -0.48
CA ALA A 91 14.50 -16.20 -1.45
C ALA A 91 13.80 -16.40 -2.82
N SER A 92 13.44 -17.64 -3.16
CA SER A 92 12.67 -18.01 -4.36
C SER A 92 11.17 -17.96 -4.11
N HIS A 93 10.73 -18.46 -2.95
CA HIS A 93 9.33 -18.59 -2.56
C HIS A 93 8.88 -17.39 -1.72
N LEU A 94 8.77 -16.23 -2.39
CA LEU A 94 8.22 -14.99 -1.86
C LEU A 94 6.85 -14.69 -2.50
N GLU A 95 5.82 -14.66 -1.66
CA GLU A 95 4.48 -14.20 -2.02
C GLU A 95 4.16 -12.87 -1.31
N SER A 96 3.39 -12.00 -1.96
CA SER A 96 3.07 -10.68 -1.44
C SER A 96 1.70 -10.15 -1.88
N ILE A 97 1.16 -9.25 -1.07
CA ILE A 97 0.13 -8.27 -1.45
C ILE A 97 0.47 -6.92 -0.84
N GLY A 98 0.19 -5.83 -1.55
CA GLY A 98 0.51 -4.48 -1.13
C GLY A 98 -0.39 -3.44 -1.75
N ALA A 99 -0.40 -2.25 -1.15
CA ALA A 99 -1.16 -1.10 -1.62
C ALA A 99 -0.52 0.21 -1.13
N GLY A 100 -0.62 1.27 -1.92
CA GLY A 100 -0.02 2.55 -1.56
C GLY A 100 -0.12 3.63 -2.62
N SER A 101 0.62 4.71 -2.39
CA SER A 101 0.84 5.78 -3.34
C SER A 101 2.08 5.49 -4.17
N ILE A 102 2.01 5.68 -5.49
CA ILE A 102 3.18 5.62 -6.39
C ILE A 102 3.16 6.83 -7.33
N VAL A 103 4.31 7.47 -7.53
CA VAL A 103 4.61 8.33 -8.68
C VAL A 103 5.48 7.51 -9.63
N TRP A 104 4.99 7.26 -10.85
CA TRP A 104 5.69 6.43 -11.83
C TRP A 104 5.42 6.96 -13.25
N PRO A 105 6.29 7.83 -13.81
CA PRO A 105 5.98 8.56 -15.03
C PRO A 105 5.86 7.67 -16.28
N SER A 106 6.71 6.65 -16.43
CA SER A 106 6.66 5.72 -17.57
C SER A 106 5.41 4.84 -17.56
N TYR A 107 4.94 4.45 -16.38
CA TYR A 107 3.72 3.65 -16.19
C TYR A 107 2.47 4.54 -16.31
N SER A 108 2.43 5.67 -15.62
CA SER A 108 1.19 6.46 -15.46
C SER A 108 0.96 7.51 -16.55
N GLY A 109 1.99 7.86 -17.32
CA GLY A 109 1.96 8.98 -18.27
C GLY A 109 2.01 10.38 -17.63
N ASP A 110 2.13 10.47 -16.29
CA ASP A 110 2.31 11.71 -15.55
C ASP A 110 3.07 11.51 -14.23
N ASN A 111 3.53 12.63 -13.65
CA ASN A 111 4.28 12.66 -12.39
C ASN A 111 3.37 12.74 -11.15
N PHE A 112 2.10 12.34 -11.26
CA PHE A 112 1.15 12.48 -10.14
C PHE A 112 1.15 11.26 -9.22
N ALA A 113 0.89 11.51 -7.94
CA ALA A 113 0.74 10.45 -6.94
C ALA A 113 -0.56 9.68 -7.23
N ARG A 114 -0.46 8.38 -7.45
CA ARG A 114 -1.58 7.51 -7.84
C ARG A 114 -1.71 6.34 -6.87
N PHE A 115 -2.94 5.91 -6.60
CA PHE A 115 -3.19 4.77 -5.72
C PHE A 115 -3.15 3.47 -6.52
N HIS A 116 -2.17 2.62 -6.21
CA HIS A 116 -1.96 1.33 -6.85
C HIS A 116 -2.00 0.20 -5.82
N ILE A 117 -2.31 -1.00 -6.30
CA ILE A 117 -2.02 -2.25 -5.60
C ILE A 117 -0.88 -2.98 -6.28
N THR A 118 -0.20 -3.82 -5.50
CA THR A 118 0.82 -4.73 -6.01
C THR A 118 0.66 -6.11 -5.37
N TRP A 119 1.03 -7.19 -6.08
CA TRP A 119 0.97 -8.54 -5.54
C TRP A 119 1.88 -9.52 -6.28
N ARG A 120 2.20 -10.64 -5.66
CA ARG A 120 3.01 -11.72 -6.24
C ARG A 120 2.58 -13.06 -5.64
N ASP A 121 2.23 -14.01 -6.49
CA ASP A 121 2.05 -15.42 -6.09
C ASP A 121 3.31 -16.25 -6.39
N ASN A 122 3.28 -17.55 -6.11
CA ASN A 122 4.38 -18.46 -6.36
C ASN A 122 4.63 -18.82 -7.84
N THR A 123 3.90 -18.23 -8.79
CA THR A 123 4.02 -18.43 -10.24
C THR A 123 4.55 -17.20 -10.99
N LEU A 124 4.55 -16.03 -10.35
CA LEU A 124 4.95 -14.76 -10.95
C LEU A 124 6.42 -14.41 -10.68
N ASP A 125 7.23 -14.32 -11.75
CA ASP A 125 8.64 -13.90 -11.66
C ASP A 125 8.83 -12.45 -11.17
N SER A 126 7.86 -11.57 -11.41
CA SER A 126 7.89 -10.14 -11.03
C SER A 126 6.67 -9.76 -10.20
N MET A 127 6.71 -8.61 -9.52
CA MET A 127 5.49 -8.06 -8.90
C MET A 127 4.46 -7.72 -9.99
N CYS A 128 3.20 -8.07 -9.76
CA CYS A 128 2.08 -7.62 -10.56
C CYS A 128 1.53 -6.29 -10.01
N PHE A 129 1.15 -5.36 -10.87
CA PHE A 129 0.46 -4.12 -10.49
C PHE A 129 -0.98 -4.13 -10.99
N ASP A 130 -1.87 -3.54 -10.20
CA ASP A 130 -3.29 -3.33 -10.49
C ASP A 130 -4.02 -4.51 -11.17
N HIS A 131 -4.18 -4.46 -12.50
CA HIS A 131 -4.85 -5.48 -13.32
C HIS A 131 -3.95 -6.04 -14.44
N ASP A 132 -2.64 -5.77 -14.40
CA ASP A 132 -1.70 -6.18 -15.46
C ASP A 132 -1.55 -7.72 -15.54
N CYS A 133 -2.02 -8.46 -14.53
CA CYS A 133 -2.06 -9.92 -14.47
C CYS A 133 -3.37 -10.41 -13.80
N PRO A 134 -3.90 -11.57 -14.23
CA PRO A 134 -5.17 -12.10 -13.70
C PRO A 134 -4.99 -12.62 -12.27
N GLY A 135 -5.83 -12.14 -11.34
CA GLY A 135 -5.89 -12.65 -9.96
C GLY A 135 -6.46 -11.68 -8.95
N PHE A 136 -6.44 -10.37 -9.21
CA PHE A 136 -7.22 -9.41 -8.44
C PHE A 136 -8.68 -9.33 -8.91
N VAL A 137 -9.61 -9.23 -7.97
CA VAL A 137 -11.05 -9.05 -8.22
C VAL A 137 -11.50 -7.73 -7.62
N GLN A 138 -11.46 -6.67 -8.43
CA GLN A 138 -12.03 -5.37 -8.06
C GLN A 138 -13.56 -5.48 -7.96
N VAL A 139 -14.12 -5.01 -6.84
CA VAL A 139 -15.58 -4.98 -6.61
C VAL A 139 -16.14 -3.56 -6.54
N ASN A 140 -15.27 -2.55 -6.51
CA ASN A 140 -15.65 -1.16 -6.40
C ASN A 140 -15.86 -0.51 -7.78
N PRO A 141 -17.06 -0.02 -8.10
CA PRO A 141 -17.37 0.60 -9.39
C PRO A 141 -17.12 2.12 -9.42
N ARG A 142 -16.49 2.69 -8.37
CA ARG A 142 -16.24 4.13 -8.24
C ARG A 142 -14.76 4.49 -8.17
N ILE A 143 -13.99 3.74 -7.39
CA ILE A 143 -12.55 3.95 -7.23
C ILE A 143 -11.84 3.03 -8.22
N ALA A 144 -11.09 3.60 -9.16
CA ALA A 144 -10.21 2.83 -10.05
C ALA A 144 -8.82 2.71 -9.43
N LEU A 145 -8.19 1.55 -9.64
CA LEU A 145 -6.76 1.41 -9.44
C LEU A 145 -6.00 2.28 -10.44
N GLY A 146 -4.82 2.77 -10.04
CA GLY A 146 -4.05 3.80 -10.74
C GLY A 146 -4.68 5.20 -10.76
N SER A 147 -5.77 5.45 -10.02
CA SER A 147 -6.36 6.79 -9.91
C SER A 147 -5.43 7.78 -9.21
N ARG A 148 -5.34 9.02 -9.71
CA ARG A 148 -4.61 10.10 -9.03
C ARG A 148 -5.19 10.38 -7.64
N ILE A 149 -4.31 10.47 -6.66
CA ILE A 149 -4.60 10.95 -5.31
C ILE A 149 -4.79 12.46 -5.35
N GLN A 150 -6.01 12.89 -5.05
CA GLN A 150 -6.40 14.29 -4.92
C GLN A 150 -6.11 14.76 -3.49
N GLN A 151 -5.53 15.96 -3.39
CA GLN A 151 -4.96 16.53 -2.17
C GLN A 151 -3.75 15.72 -1.68
N VAL A 152 -2.56 16.21 -2.02
CA VAL A 152 -1.26 15.67 -1.60
C VAL A 152 -0.58 16.66 -0.65
N SER A 153 0.36 16.19 0.16
CA SER A 153 1.05 17.01 1.14
C SER A 153 2.01 18.01 0.51
N VAL A 154 2.22 19.12 1.21
CA VAL A 154 3.17 20.17 0.80
C VAL A 154 4.18 20.38 1.92
N TYR A 155 5.46 20.49 1.57
CA TYR A 155 6.53 20.71 2.54
C TYR A 155 6.28 21.99 3.33
N ASN A 156 6.31 21.88 4.66
CA ASN A 156 5.96 22.94 5.61
C ASN A 156 4.54 23.53 5.38
N GLY A 157 3.61 22.70 4.88
CA GLY A 157 2.24 23.06 4.54
C GLY A 157 1.24 21.93 4.88
N PRO A 158 0.03 21.94 4.27
CA PRO A 158 -1.01 20.95 4.51
C PRO A 158 -0.51 19.50 4.37
N GLN A 159 -0.93 18.62 5.28
CA GLN A 159 -0.55 17.20 5.28
C GLN A 159 -1.77 16.33 4.99
N HIS A 160 -1.59 15.43 4.03
CA HIS A 160 -2.62 14.55 3.50
C HIS A 160 -2.15 13.09 3.54
N PHE A 161 -3.08 12.15 3.76
CA PHE A 161 -2.76 10.73 3.87
C PHE A 161 -3.83 9.85 3.23
N ILE A 162 -3.43 8.73 2.63
CA ILE A 162 -4.34 7.62 2.31
C ILE A 162 -4.42 6.67 3.50
N ASP A 163 -5.62 6.16 3.78
CA ASP A 163 -5.86 5.21 4.85
C ASP A 163 -6.06 3.82 4.24
N VAL A 164 -5.10 2.91 4.43
CA VAL A 164 -4.99 1.64 3.70
C VAL A 164 -5.11 0.47 4.67
N LEU A 165 -6.10 -0.39 4.44
CA LEU A 165 -6.35 -1.62 5.18
C LEU A 165 -6.18 -2.81 4.23
N LEU A 166 -5.22 -3.69 4.52
CA LEU A 166 -5.08 -5.01 3.91
C LEU A 166 -5.42 -6.07 4.96
N PHE A 167 -6.35 -7.00 4.69
CA PHE A 167 -6.74 -8.01 5.67
C PHE A 167 -7.29 -9.30 5.03
N LYS A 168 -7.16 -10.40 5.76
CA LYS A 168 -7.72 -11.70 5.39
C LYS A 168 -9.15 -11.82 5.91
N ASP A 169 -10.12 -12.07 5.03
CA ASP A 169 -11.50 -12.27 5.45
C ASP A 169 -11.64 -13.53 6.31
N PRO A 170 -12.24 -13.47 7.51
CA PRO A 170 -12.27 -14.63 8.40
C PRO A 170 -13.15 -15.78 7.90
N LYS A 171 -14.07 -15.55 6.96
CA LYS A 171 -15.02 -16.54 6.43
C LYS A 171 -14.61 -17.09 5.06
N THR A 172 -14.28 -16.23 4.09
CA THR A 172 -13.89 -16.66 2.73
C THR A 172 -12.39 -16.94 2.61
N LYS A 173 -11.59 -16.43 3.57
CA LYS A 173 -10.10 -16.49 3.60
C LYS A 173 -9.40 -15.69 2.51
N ASP A 174 -10.15 -14.97 1.67
CA ASP A 174 -9.60 -14.08 0.64
C ASP A 174 -8.93 -12.85 1.25
N TRP A 175 -7.94 -12.31 0.56
CA TRP A 175 -7.25 -11.11 1.00
C TRP A 175 -7.90 -9.87 0.40
N TRP A 176 -8.41 -8.99 1.24
CA TRP A 176 -9.10 -7.76 0.86
C TRP A 176 -8.20 -6.53 0.99
N VAL A 177 -8.39 -5.59 0.07
CA VAL A 177 -7.88 -4.21 0.17
C VAL A 177 -9.05 -3.24 0.32
N ALA A 178 -8.96 -2.37 1.31
CA ALA A 178 -9.88 -1.27 1.55
C ALA A 178 -9.11 0.05 1.72
N LEU A 179 -9.72 1.13 1.23
CA LEU A 179 -9.21 2.49 1.31
C LEU A 179 -10.21 3.34 2.11
N ALA A 180 -9.79 3.92 3.24
CA ALA A 180 -10.66 4.66 4.16
C ALA A 180 -11.94 3.88 4.52
N GLY A 181 -11.77 2.60 4.89
CA GLY A 181 -12.85 1.64 5.14
C GLY A 181 -13.64 1.18 3.91
N THR A 182 -13.55 1.87 2.76
CA THR A 182 -14.25 1.50 1.53
C THR A 182 -13.55 0.33 0.85
N PRO A 183 -14.20 -0.82 0.62
CA PRO A 183 -13.55 -1.98 0.01
C PRO A 183 -13.33 -1.72 -1.48
N ILE A 184 -12.13 -2.02 -1.98
CA ILE A 184 -11.75 -1.84 -3.38
C ILE A 184 -11.94 -3.16 -4.14
N GLY A 185 -11.39 -4.24 -3.59
CA GLY A 185 -11.43 -5.59 -4.16
C GLY A 185 -10.68 -6.58 -3.30
N TYR A 186 -10.48 -7.78 -3.84
CA TYR A 186 -9.81 -8.87 -3.14
C TYR A 186 -8.97 -9.75 -4.09
N TRP A 187 -7.94 -10.38 -3.54
CA TRP A 187 -7.23 -11.50 -4.13
C TRP A 187 -7.83 -12.81 -3.58
N PRO A 188 -8.34 -13.72 -4.42
CA PRO A 188 -8.86 -15.00 -3.96
C PRO A 188 -7.77 -15.82 -3.25
N SER A 189 -8.08 -16.40 -2.09
CA SER A 189 -7.08 -17.10 -1.27
C SER A 189 -6.37 -18.24 -2.03
N SER A 190 -7.04 -18.83 -3.02
CA SER A 190 -6.58 -19.95 -3.84
C SER A 190 -5.46 -19.63 -4.83
N ILE A 191 -5.11 -18.36 -5.08
CA ILE A 191 -4.00 -18.00 -5.97
C ILE A 191 -2.64 -18.11 -5.28
N PHE A 192 -2.62 -18.16 -3.93
CA PHE A 192 -1.40 -18.21 -3.13
C PHE A 192 -1.15 -19.62 -2.56
N SER A 193 0.12 -19.98 -2.42
CA SER A 193 0.57 -21.24 -1.83
C SER A 193 0.89 -21.15 -0.34
N HIS A 194 1.24 -19.97 0.19
CA HIS A 194 1.66 -19.75 1.58
C HIS A 194 0.99 -18.53 2.22
N LEU A 195 0.83 -17.45 1.46
CA LEU A 195 0.06 -16.27 1.86
C LEU A 195 -1.43 -16.63 2.08
N LYS A 196 -1.92 -17.69 1.44
CA LYS A 196 -3.24 -18.30 1.73
C LYS A 196 -3.43 -18.67 3.20
N ASP A 197 -2.33 -18.95 3.92
CA ASP A 197 -2.33 -19.40 5.31
C ASP A 197 -2.10 -18.21 6.24
N LYS A 198 -0.98 -17.49 6.09
CA LYS A 198 -0.61 -16.34 6.93
C LYS A 198 0.34 -15.38 6.24
N VAL A 199 0.51 -14.19 6.80
CA VAL A 199 1.64 -13.29 6.54
C VAL A 199 2.77 -13.55 7.56
N THR A 200 4.03 -13.34 7.17
CA THR A 200 5.22 -13.50 8.04
C THR A 200 5.92 -12.17 8.34
N GLU A 201 5.74 -11.17 7.47
CA GLU A 201 6.41 -9.87 7.54
C GLU A 201 5.49 -8.79 6.96
N ALA A 202 5.43 -7.62 7.61
CA ALA A 202 4.74 -6.44 7.09
C ALA A 202 5.76 -5.31 6.92
N ALA A 203 6.04 -4.95 5.67
CA ALA A 203 6.98 -3.91 5.31
C ALA A 203 6.23 -2.62 4.97
N LEU A 204 6.67 -1.50 5.57
CA LEU A 204 6.00 -0.20 5.54
C LEU A 204 6.99 0.88 5.13
N GLY A 205 6.56 1.85 4.32
CA GLY A 205 7.38 3.02 3.99
C GLY A 205 7.72 3.13 2.51
N GLY A 206 8.94 3.57 2.21
CA GLY A 206 9.32 4.08 0.89
C GLY A 206 10.09 3.10 0.01
N HIS A 207 9.87 3.17 -1.30
CA HIS A 207 10.59 2.38 -2.30
C HIS A 207 10.82 3.26 -3.53
N VAL A 208 12.03 3.31 -4.06
CA VAL A 208 12.42 4.28 -5.10
C VAL A 208 13.30 3.57 -6.12
N ASN A 209 12.77 3.37 -7.31
CA ASN A 209 13.03 2.16 -8.08
C ASN A 209 13.10 2.56 -9.56
N GLY A 210 14.30 2.64 -10.13
CA GLY A 210 14.48 2.76 -11.58
C GLY A 210 15.88 2.46 -12.09
N PRO A 211 16.05 2.32 -13.42
CA PRO A 211 17.33 2.13 -14.07
C PRO A 211 18.28 3.33 -13.89
N THR A 212 17.78 4.53 -13.59
CA THR A 212 18.65 5.67 -13.22
C THR A 212 18.74 5.96 -11.73
N ALA A 213 18.00 5.23 -10.88
CA ALA A 213 17.85 5.54 -9.46
C ALA A 213 19.10 5.30 -8.58
N GLN A 214 20.19 4.77 -9.14
CA GLN A 214 21.51 4.69 -8.50
C GLN A 214 22.45 5.84 -8.87
N SER A 215 22.18 6.56 -9.97
CA SER A 215 23.01 7.68 -10.46
C SER A 215 22.31 9.03 -10.35
N TYR A 216 20.98 9.03 -10.35
CA TYR A 216 20.11 10.16 -10.05
C TYR A 216 19.05 9.62 -9.08
N PHE A 217 19.23 9.80 -7.78
CA PHE A 217 18.29 9.33 -6.78
C PHE A 217 16.97 10.13 -6.87
N PRO A 218 15.83 9.50 -7.24
CA PRO A 218 14.53 10.17 -7.21
C PRO A 218 14.14 10.54 -5.77
N GLU A 219 13.28 11.54 -5.63
CA GLU A 219 12.79 11.95 -4.31
C GLU A 219 11.93 10.84 -3.69
N MET A 220 12.17 10.51 -2.42
CA MET A 220 11.35 9.56 -1.66
C MET A 220 10.38 10.32 -0.76
N GLY A 221 9.08 10.04 -0.88
CA GLY A 221 8.05 10.77 -0.14
C GLY A 221 8.10 12.26 -0.44
N SER A 222 8.51 13.09 0.52
CA SER A 222 8.68 14.54 0.34
C SER A 222 10.00 14.97 -0.31
N GLY A 223 10.97 14.05 -0.46
CA GLY A 223 12.35 14.38 -0.85
C GLY A 223 13.22 14.92 0.29
N HIS A 224 12.69 14.99 1.52
CA HIS A 224 13.38 15.52 2.71
C HIS A 224 13.67 14.45 3.76
N PHE A 225 14.72 14.65 4.56
CA PHE A 225 15.15 13.69 5.58
C PHE A 225 14.19 13.62 6.77
N SER A 226 14.10 12.44 7.41
CA SER A 226 13.27 12.19 8.59
C SER A 226 13.60 13.08 9.79
N SER A 227 14.84 13.59 9.88
CA SER A 227 15.30 14.56 10.87
C SER A 227 14.65 15.95 10.75
N GLU A 228 13.88 16.22 9.69
CA GLU A 228 13.08 17.43 9.54
C GLU A 228 11.68 17.35 10.18
N TRP A 229 11.28 16.16 10.68
CA TRP A 229 10.06 15.91 11.44
C TRP A 229 8.73 16.17 10.68
N PHE A 230 7.62 16.14 11.43
CA PHE A 230 6.25 16.28 10.92
C PHE A 230 6.04 17.59 10.14
N GLY A 231 5.26 17.52 9.07
CA GLY A 231 5.04 18.64 8.15
C GLY A 231 6.12 18.79 7.07
N LYS A 232 7.22 18.03 7.15
CA LYS A 232 8.38 18.13 6.25
C LYS A 232 8.86 16.76 5.74
N ALA A 233 9.08 15.83 6.65
CA ALA A 233 9.36 14.43 6.31
C ALA A 233 8.05 13.69 5.96
N ALA A 234 8.12 12.77 5.01
CA ALA A 234 7.05 11.80 4.79
C ALA A 234 7.02 10.75 5.91
N TYR A 235 5.84 10.18 6.18
CA TYR A 235 5.64 9.25 7.29
C TYR A 235 4.58 8.17 7.00
N VAL A 236 4.66 7.06 7.74
CA VAL A 236 3.56 6.10 7.91
C VAL A 236 3.14 6.17 9.38
N SER A 237 1.83 6.27 9.63
CA SER A 237 1.27 6.41 10.99
C SER A 237 0.04 5.52 11.17
N ASN A 238 -0.58 5.58 12.36
CA ASN A 238 -1.76 4.78 12.74
C ASN A 238 -1.58 3.27 12.53
N ILE A 239 -0.34 2.77 12.60
CA ILE A 239 0.02 1.38 12.29
C ILE A 239 -0.68 0.44 13.26
N LYS A 240 -1.57 -0.42 12.74
CA LYS A 240 -2.24 -1.49 13.47
C LYS A 240 -2.10 -2.79 12.70
N ILE A 241 -1.85 -3.85 13.42
CA ILE A 241 -1.78 -5.22 12.91
C ILE A 241 -3.13 -5.91 13.12
N VAL A 242 -3.60 -6.65 12.12
CA VAL A 242 -4.75 -7.55 12.26
C VAL A 242 -4.23 -8.95 12.59
N HIS A 243 -4.65 -9.47 13.73
CA HIS A 243 -4.32 -10.83 14.18
C HIS A 243 -5.36 -11.85 13.72
N GLU A 244 -5.10 -13.15 13.84
CA GLU A 244 -5.96 -14.24 13.33
C GLU A 244 -7.42 -14.16 13.78
N ASN A 245 -7.66 -13.69 15.01
CA ASN A 245 -9.00 -13.48 15.58
C ASN A 245 -9.76 -12.26 15.02
N ASN A 246 -9.22 -11.57 14.00
CA ASN A 246 -9.79 -10.39 13.37
C ASN A 246 -9.82 -9.13 14.28
N ASN A 247 -8.89 -9.07 15.24
CA ASN A 247 -8.72 -7.93 16.16
C ASN A 247 -7.52 -7.07 15.73
N TYR A 248 -7.59 -5.76 15.97
CA TYR A 248 -6.44 -4.86 15.85
C TYR A 248 -5.52 -4.92 17.07
N PHE A 249 -4.21 -4.83 16.81
CA PHE A 249 -3.14 -4.65 17.79
C PHE A 249 -2.15 -3.58 17.30
N THR A 250 -1.85 -2.57 18.11
CA THR A 250 -0.76 -1.62 17.81
C THR A 250 0.58 -2.29 18.16
N PRO A 251 1.55 -2.37 17.22
CA PRO A 251 2.87 -2.92 17.52
C PRO A 251 3.67 -1.99 18.44
N ASP A 252 4.45 -2.56 19.35
CA ASP A 252 5.29 -1.81 20.29
C ASP A 252 6.48 -1.15 19.56
N THR A 253 6.41 0.16 19.36
CA THR A 253 7.36 0.93 18.55
C THR A 253 8.78 0.92 19.09
N GLU A 254 9.00 0.61 20.37
CA GLU A 254 10.35 0.54 20.96
C GLU A 254 11.06 -0.81 20.72
N LYS A 255 10.35 -1.84 20.22
CA LYS A 255 10.91 -3.21 20.07
C LYS A 255 10.97 -3.72 18.63
N HIS A 256 10.27 -3.09 17.69
CA HIS A 256 10.12 -3.56 16.31
C HIS A 256 10.66 -2.59 15.25
N LEU A 257 11.31 -1.50 15.66
CA LEU A 257 12.11 -0.65 14.78
C LEU A 257 13.59 -0.97 14.99
N LEU A 258 14.38 -0.99 13.90
CA LEU A 258 15.82 -1.28 13.82
C LEU A 258 16.24 -2.75 14.00
N ARG A 259 16.20 -3.50 12.89
CA ARG A 259 17.32 -4.34 12.42
C ARG A 259 17.48 -4.21 10.91
#